data_AF-A0A842TH95-F1
#
_entry.id   AF-A0A842TH95-F1
#
_cell.length_a   1.000
_cell.length_b   1.000
_cell.length_c   1.000
_cell.angle_alpha   90.00
_cell.angle_beta   90.00
_cell.angle_gamma   90.00
#
_symmetry.space_group_name_H-M   'P 1'
#
loop_
_entity.id
_entity.type
_entity.pdbx_description
1 polymer ?
#
loop_
_entity_poly.entity_id
_entity_poly.type
_entity_poly.pdbx_seq_one_letter_code
_entity_poly.pdbx_strand_id
1 'polypeptide(L)'
;MKLDNKNLEKLSDFKGYLDNDRVSDLFDVFGIKFAAGNWCAGDFVDRFATEGYNEGLSSDILDQIPRVAAAKIEGIEFHDNIFLDDKGNINEDIITEVLEALDEYGLTPTNMNTNLWGIPKWKLGGVTNPNKKIREDAIETLYNA
;
A
#
# COMPACT_ATOMS: atom_id res chain seq x y z
N MET A 1 11.83 12.72 9.78
CA MET A 1 11.35 13.32 11.03
C MET A 1 12.22 14.51 11.41
N LYS A 2 11.60 15.59 11.91
CA LYS A 2 12.19 16.86 12.31
C LYS A 2 12.05 17.01 13.83
N LEU A 3 13.00 16.44 14.57
CA LEU A 3 13.00 16.45 16.04
C LEU A 3 14.08 17.42 16.53
N ASP A 4 13.66 18.65 16.82
CA ASP A 4 14.47 19.68 17.45
C ASP A 4 13.69 20.32 18.60
N ASN A 5 14.37 21.11 19.45
CA ASN A 5 13.74 21.72 20.62
C ASN A 5 12.51 22.58 20.25
N LYS A 6 12.57 23.27 19.10
CA LYS A 6 11.49 24.14 18.63
C LYS A 6 10.24 23.32 18.24
N ASN A 7 10.39 22.20 17.55
CA ASN A 7 9.26 21.36 17.17
C ASN A 7 8.74 20.55 18.37
N LEU A 8 9.61 20.12 19.28
CA LEU A 8 9.19 19.40 20.49
C LEU A 8 8.33 20.26 21.43
N GLU A 9 8.56 21.57 21.49
CA GLU A 9 7.68 22.51 22.21
C GLU A 9 6.23 22.48 21.68
N LYS A 10 6.04 22.23 20.38
CA LYS A 10 4.72 22.12 19.74
C LYS A 10 4.00 20.80 20.00
N LEU A 11 4.66 19.80 20.61
CA LEU A 11 4.03 18.49 20.85
C LEU A 11 2.77 18.63 21.71
N SER A 12 2.73 19.61 22.62
CA SER A 12 1.56 19.88 23.45
C SER A 12 0.30 20.27 22.66
N ASP A 13 0.46 20.80 21.44
CA ASP A 13 -0.63 21.24 20.57
C ASP A 13 -1.41 20.04 20.02
N PHE A 14 -0.78 18.86 20.02
CA PHE A 14 -1.33 17.59 19.56
C PHE A 14 -1.82 16.69 20.70
N LYS A 15 -2.15 17.26 21.87
CA LYS A 15 -2.79 16.50 22.94
C LYS A 15 -4.25 16.17 22.58
N GLY A 16 -4.72 15.04 23.10
CA GLY A 16 -6.10 14.54 22.92
C GLY A 16 -6.28 13.76 21.63
N TYR A 17 -7.54 13.58 21.21
CA TYR A 17 -7.88 12.92 19.97
C TYR A 17 -7.48 13.78 18.77
N LEU A 18 -6.83 13.19 17.76
CA LEU A 18 -6.45 13.87 16.53
C LEU A 18 -7.38 13.42 15.41
N ASP A 19 -8.09 14.35 14.80
CA ASP A 19 -8.97 14.16 13.67
C ASP A 19 -8.37 14.80 12.42
N ASN A 20 -8.47 14.11 11.28
CA ASN A 20 -8.16 14.61 9.93
C ASN A 20 -6.99 15.62 9.90
N ASP A 21 -7.30 16.91 9.81
CA ASP A 21 -6.35 18.02 9.68
C ASP A 21 -5.31 18.05 10.81
N ARG A 22 -5.69 17.70 12.04
CA ARG A 22 -4.75 17.67 13.17
C ARG A 22 -3.71 16.55 13.03
N VAL A 23 -4.06 15.46 12.35
CA VAL A 23 -3.11 14.39 12.03
C VAL A 23 -2.16 14.86 10.94
N SER A 24 -2.67 15.51 9.89
CA SER A 24 -1.83 16.10 8.83
C SER A 24 -0.88 17.16 9.40
N ASP A 25 -1.36 18.07 10.25
CA ASP A 25 -0.54 19.09 10.91
C ASP A 25 0.57 18.47 11.77
N LEU A 26 0.26 17.36 12.47
CA LEU A 26 1.27 16.62 13.24
C LEU A 26 2.36 16.10 12.31
N PHE A 27 1.97 15.52 11.17
CA PHE A 27 2.92 14.99 10.19
C PHE A 27 3.80 16.10 9.63
N ASP A 28 3.24 17.26 9.30
CA ASP A 28 3.98 18.41 8.77
C ASP A 28 4.98 18.98 9.78
N VAL A 29 4.52 19.23 11.02
CA VAL A 29 5.34 19.80 12.09
C VAL A 29 6.54 18.90 12.37
N PHE A 30 6.32 17.60 12.46
CA PHE A 30 7.36 16.64 12.80
C PHE A 30 8.03 16.01 11.56
N GLY A 31 7.66 16.41 10.35
CA GLY A 31 8.16 15.82 9.10
C GLY A 31 8.07 14.29 9.11
N ILE A 32 6.91 13.77 9.49
CA ILE A 32 6.58 12.34 9.47
C ILE A 32 6.12 12.00 8.05
N LYS A 33 6.80 11.05 7.42
CA LYS A 33 6.45 10.57 6.08
C LYS A 33 5.52 9.37 6.24
N PHE A 34 4.23 9.65 6.36
CA PHE A 34 3.22 8.60 6.51
C PHE A 34 2.79 8.08 5.14
N ALA A 35 2.63 6.76 5.02
CA ALA A 35 2.15 6.10 3.82
C ALA A 35 1.09 5.06 4.15
N ALA A 36 0.20 4.78 3.20
CA ALA A 36 -0.79 3.72 3.31
C ALA A 36 -0.51 2.62 2.30
N GLY A 37 -0.60 1.36 2.73
CA GLY A 37 -0.75 0.26 1.78
C GLY A 37 -2.08 0.37 1.04
N ASN A 38 -2.08 0.23 -0.28
CA ASN A 38 -3.28 0.36 -1.10
C ASN A 38 -4.41 -0.61 -0.65
N TRP A 39 -4.02 -1.78 -0.12
CA TRP A 39 -4.93 -2.79 0.42
C TRP A 39 -5.78 -2.32 1.61
N CYS A 40 -5.41 -1.22 2.27
CA CYS A 40 -6.22 -0.63 3.34
C CYS A 40 -7.35 0.28 2.81
N ALA A 41 -7.35 0.60 1.51
CA ALA A 41 -8.31 1.52 0.88
C ALA A 41 -9.39 0.81 0.03
N GLY A 42 -9.43 -0.53 0.07
CA GLY A 42 -10.48 -1.36 -0.53
C GLY A 42 -11.54 -1.80 0.48
N ASP A 43 -12.43 -2.69 0.04
CA ASP A 43 -13.35 -3.37 0.95
C ASP A 43 -12.61 -4.34 1.88
N PHE A 44 -13.21 -4.57 3.04
CA PHE A 44 -12.70 -5.49 4.04
C PHE A 44 -13.29 -6.87 3.79
N VAL A 45 -12.43 -7.84 3.49
CA VAL A 45 -12.83 -9.25 3.41
C VAL A 45 -12.28 -10.02 4.59
N ASP A 46 -13.03 -11.01 5.06
CA ASP A 46 -12.51 -11.99 6.01
C ASP A 46 -12.96 -13.41 5.67
N ARG A 47 -12.63 -14.36 6.55
CA ARG A 47 -12.89 -15.79 6.33
C ARG A 47 -14.39 -16.17 6.33
N PHE A 48 -15.26 -15.28 6.79
CA PHE A 48 -16.71 -15.45 6.89
C PHE A 48 -17.47 -14.47 5.97
N ALA A 49 -16.89 -13.31 5.67
CA ALA A 49 -17.39 -12.34 4.70
C ALA A 49 -16.43 -12.24 3.50
N THR A 50 -16.46 -13.24 2.62
CA THR A 50 -15.50 -13.37 1.51
C THR A 50 -15.77 -12.43 0.35
N GLU A 51 -16.97 -11.84 0.30
CA GLU A 51 -17.38 -10.87 -0.72
C GLU A 51 -17.29 -9.42 -0.22
N GLY A 52 -16.85 -9.24 1.02
CA GLY A 52 -16.72 -7.92 1.63
C GLY A 52 -17.88 -7.55 2.55
N TYR A 53 -17.74 -6.41 3.23
CA TYR A 53 -18.78 -5.87 4.12
C TYR A 53 -19.49 -4.66 3.52
N ASN A 54 -18.96 -4.06 2.45
CA ASN A 54 -19.45 -2.81 1.89
C ASN A 54 -19.88 -3.01 0.44
N GLU A 55 -21.18 -3.24 0.22
CA GLU A 55 -21.74 -3.39 -1.12
C GLU A 55 -21.36 -2.20 -2.02
N GLY A 56 -20.76 -2.51 -3.17
CA GLY A 56 -20.36 -1.50 -4.17
C GLY A 56 -19.02 -0.81 -3.90
N LEU A 57 -18.31 -1.14 -2.82
CA LEU A 57 -16.97 -0.63 -2.58
C LEU A 57 -15.94 -1.44 -3.37
N SER A 58 -15.52 -0.92 -4.51
CA SER A 58 -14.48 -1.55 -5.35
C SER A 58 -13.14 -1.63 -4.61
N SER A 59 -12.44 -2.77 -4.75
CA SER A 59 -11.07 -2.98 -4.27
C SER A 59 -10.02 -2.87 -5.39
N ASP A 60 -10.43 -2.37 -6.56
CA ASP A 60 -9.53 -2.15 -7.68
C ASP A 60 -8.58 -0.98 -7.39
N ILE A 61 -7.35 -1.06 -7.90
CA ILE A 61 -6.29 -0.13 -7.52
C ILE A 61 -6.63 1.33 -7.87
N LEU A 62 -7.24 1.57 -9.04
CA LEU A 62 -7.62 2.91 -9.48
C LEU A 62 -8.72 3.53 -8.61
N ASP A 63 -9.56 2.72 -7.97
CA ASP A 63 -10.59 3.18 -7.03
C ASP A 63 -10.02 3.41 -5.61
N GLN A 64 -8.89 2.77 -5.28
CA GLN A 64 -8.21 2.90 -3.98
C GLN A 64 -7.38 4.19 -3.89
N ILE A 65 -6.67 4.55 -4.96
CA ILE A 65 -5.82 5.76 -5.06
C ILE A 65 -6.57 7.04 -4.60
N PRO A 66 -7.75 7.39 -5.16
CA PRO A 66 -8.47 8.59 -4.74
C PRO A 66 -8.90 8.56 -3.27
N ARG A 67 -9.13 7.37 -2.68
CA ARG A 67 -9.49 7.25 -1.27
C ARG A 67 -8.30 7.48 -0.34
N VAL A 68 -7.10 7.04 -0.74
CA VAL A 68 -5.85 7.37 -0.02
C VAL A 68 -5.62 8.87 -0.04
N ALA A 69 -5.80 9.51 -1.21
CA ALA A 69 -5.70 10.97 -1.34
C ALA A 69 -6.76 11.71 -0.49
N ALA A 70 -8.01 11.22 -0.48
CA ALA A 70 -9.08 11.79 0.34
C ALA A 70 -8.78 11.69 1.85
N ALA A 71 -8.00 10.70 2.28
CA ALA A 71 -7.50 10.57 3.65
C ALA A 71 -6.32 11.51 3.97
N LYS A 72 -5.89 12.35 3.02
CA LYS A 72 -4.75 13.28 3.14
C LYS A 72 -3.43 12.60 3.45
N ILE A 73 -3.25 11.39 2.93
CA ILE A 73 -2.01 10.63 3.03
C ILE A 73 -1.23 10.88 1.74
N GLU A 74 0.05 11.25 1.84
CA GLU A 74 0.87 11.58 0.66
C GLU A 74 1.59 10.36 0.08
N GLY A 75 1.84 9.32 0.89
CA GLY A 75 2.54 8.10 0.47
C GLY A 75 1.59 6.92 0.25
N ILE A 76 1.85 6.13 -0.78
CA ILE A 76 1.12 4.89 -1.05
C ILE A 76 2.07 3.73 -1.35
N GLU A 77 1.74 2.55 -0.83
CA GLU A 77 2.50 1.32 -1.05
C GLU A 77 1.67 0.29 -1.82
N PHE A 78 2.36 -0.57 -2.57
CA PHE A 78 1.75 -1.57 -3.42
C PHE A 78 2.29 -2.97 -3.16
N HIS A 79 1.59 -3.96 -3.71
CA HIS A 79 2.14 -5.29 -3.98
C HIS A 79 2.37 -5.46 -5.47
N ASP A 80 3.49 -6.09 -5.86
CA ASP A 80 3.84 -6.38 -7.25
C ASP A 80 2.72 -7.05 -8.05
N ASN A 81 1.95 -7.94 -7.41
CA ASN A 81 0.94 -8.75 -8.05
C ASN A 81 -0.25 -7.95 -8.64
N ILE A 82 -0.42 -6.67 -8.30
CA ILE A 82 -1.45 -5.82 -8.93
C ILE A 82 -1.04 -5.34 -10.33
N PHE A 83 0.25 -5.44 -10.66
CA PHE A 83 0.83 -5.06 -11.95
C PHE A 83 1.12 -6.27 -12.84
N LEU A 84 0.54 -7.43 -12.51
CA LEU A 84 0.68 -8.65 -13.30
C LEU A 84 -0.62 -8.98 -14.04
N ASP A 85 -0.51 -9.51 -15.26
CA ASP A 85 -1.63 -10.06 -16.01
C ASP A 85 -2.04 -11.46 -15.48
N ASP A 86 -3.11 -12.03 -16.03
CA ASP A 86 -3.61 -13.37 -15.65
C ASP A 86 -2.58 -14.50 -15.87
N LYS A 87 -1.54 -14.25 -16.67
CA LYS A 87 -0.44 -15.18 -16.95
C LYS A 87 0.78 -14.92 -16.06
N GLY A 88 0.75 -13.87 -15.23
CA GLY A 88 1.84 -13.46 -14.35
C GLY A 88 2.92 -12.63 -15.04
N ASN A 89 2.68 -12.08 -16.24
CA ASN A 89 3.59 -11.12 -16.88
C ASN A 89 3.29 -9.70 -16.41
N ILE A 90 4.28 -8.81 -16.48
CA ILE A 90 4.09 -7.39 -16.22
C ILE A 90 3.04 -6.81 -17.16
N ASN A 91 2.06 -6.11 -16.59
CA ASN A 91 1.03 -5.39 -17.30
C ASN A 91 1.41 -3.90 -17.33
N GLU A 92 1.94 -3.45 -18.48
CA GLU A 92 2.39 -2.06 -18.67
C GLU A 92 1.23 -1.06 -18.74
N ASP A 93 0.04 -1.50 -19.16
CA ASP A 93 -1.14 -0.64 -19.27
C ASP A 93 -1.60 -0.21 -17.88
N ILE A 94 -1.74 -1.16 -16.94
CA ILE A 94 -2.12 -0.82 -15.56
C ILE A 94 -1.04 0.00 -14.84
N ILE A 95 0.24 -0.23 -15.13
CA ILE A 95 1.32 0.61 -14.59
C ILE A 95 1.13 2.05 -15.07
N THR A 96 0.85 2.26 -16.36
CA THR A 96 0.63 3.59 -16.92
C THR A 96 -0.57 4.27 -16.26
N GLU A 97 -1.71 3.59 -16.17
CA GLU A 97 -2.93 4.12 -15.53
C GLU A 97 -2.69 4.48 -14.05
N VAL A 98 -1.96 3.64 -13.31
CA VAL A 98 -1.62 3.92 -11.91
C VAL A 98 -0.68 5.13 -11.80
N LEU A 99 0.33 5.24 -12.65
CA LEU A 99 1.23 6.40 -12.64
C LEU A 99 0.49 7.70 -12.96
N GLU A 100 -0.42 7.70 -13.92
CA GLU A 100 -1.27 8.85 -14.25
C GLU A 100 -2.17 9.24 -13.07
N ALA A 101 -2.80 8.26 -12.42
CA ALA A 101 -3.63 8.52 -11.25
C ALA A 101 -2.81 9.05 -10.06
N LEU A 102 -1.60 8.52 -9.84
CA LEU A 102 -0.72 9.03 -8.78
C LEU A 102 -0.33 10.49 -9.01
N ASP A 103 -0.04 10.88 -10.25
CA ASP A 103 0.23 12.28 -10.61
C ASP A 103 -1.00 13.17 -10.41
N GLU A 104 -2.18 12.73 -10.87
CA GLU A 104 -3.45 13.44 -10.72
C GLU A 104 -3.76 13.74 -9.24
N TYR A 105 -3.56 12.77 -8.35
CA TYR A 105 -3.88 12.90 -6.93
C TYR A 105 -2.70 13.37 -6.06
N GLY A 106 -1.52 13.64 -6.66
CA GLY A 106 -0.34 14.10 -5.93
C GLY A 106 0.21 13.08 -4.93
N LEU A 107 0.05 11.78 -5.20
CA LEU A 107 0.50 10.69 -4.33
C LEU A 107 1.88 10.19 -4.75
N THR A 108 2.72 9.89 -3.75
CA THR A 108 4.06 9.33 -3.97
C THR A 108 4.05 7.82 -3.75
N PRO A 109 4.43 6.99 -4.74
CA PRO A 109 4.67 5.57 -4.51
C PRO A 109 5.93 5.39 -3.65
N THR A 110 5.78 4.85 -2.43
CA THR A 110 6.90 4.80 -1.47
C THR A 110 7.57 3.44 -1.37
N ASN A 111 6.86 2.35 -1.70
CA ASN A 111 7.36 0.99 -1.56
C ASN A 111 6.59 0.02 -2.46
N MET A 112 7.30 -1.03 -2.92
CA MET A 112 6.74 -2.17 -3.63
C MET A 112 7.02 -3.44 -2.82
N ASN A 113 5.98 -4.15 -2.41
CA ASN A 113 6.09 -5.39 -1.66
C ASN A 113 5.94 -6.59 -2.62
N THR A 114 6.87 -7.54 -2.58
CA THR A 114 6.77 -8.76 -3.40
C THR A 114 5.84 -9.78 -2.76
N ASN A 115 4.77 -10.16 -3.46
CA ASN A 115 3.75 -11.09 -2.95
C ASN A 115 4.18 -12.56 -3.11
N LEU A 116 4.79 -13.09 -2.05
CA LEU A 116 5.17 -14.50 -1.91
C LEU A 116 4.28 -15.26 -0.91
N TRP A 117 2.99 -14.92 -0.83
CA TRP A 117 2.04 -15.58 0.08
C TRP A 117 0.61 -15.72 -0.45
N GLY A 118 0.15 -14.82 -1.32
CA GLY A 118 -1.25 -14.76 -1.77
C GLY A 118 -1.68 -15.87 -2.72
N ILE A 119 -0.73 -16.55 -3.37
CA ILE A 119 -1.01 -17.64 -4.31
C ILE A 119 -0.74 -19.00 -3.62
N PRO A 120 -1.60 -20.02 -3.80
CA PRO A 120 -1.45 -21.33 -3.12
C PRO A 120 -0.10 -22.02 -3.32
N LYS A 121 0.65 -21.70 -4.38
CA LYS A 121 2.00 -22.22 -4.62
C LYS A 121 2.97 -21.86 -3.48
N TRP A 122 2.74 -20.73 -2.80
CA TRP A 122 3.56 -20.21 -1.70
C TRP A 122 3.17 -20.73 -0.32
N LYS A 123 2.19 -21.64 -0.20
CA LYS A 123 1.61 -22.06 1.10
C LYS A 123 2.62 -22.64 2.12
N LEU A 124 3.79 -23.11 1.68
CA LEU A 124 4.88 -23.61 2.54
C LEU A 124 6.09 -22.65 2.58
N GLY A 125 5.89 -21.38 2.20
CA GLY A 125 6.92 -20.35 2.10
C GLY A 125 7.31 -20.02 0.65
N GLY A 126 7.93 -18.85 0.46
CA GLY A 126 8.59 -18.43 -0.78
C GLY A 126 10.03 -18.94 -0.83
N VAL A 127 11.00 -18.08 -0.51
CA VAL A 127 12.44 -18.45 -0.49
C VAL A 127 12.81 -19.51 0.56
N THR A 128 11.93 -19.78 1.52
CA THR A 128 12.09 -20.80 2.57
C THR A 128 11.34 -22.11 2.27
N ASN A 129 10.70 -22.22 1.10
CA ASN A 129 9.92 -23.41 0.75
C ASN A 129 10.76 -24.69 0.81
N PRO A 130 10.24 -25.84 1.30
CA PRO A 130 10.98 -27.10 1.26
C PRO A 130 11.30 -27.56 -0.18
N ASN A 131 10.47 -27.21 -1.16
CA ASN A 131 10.69 -27.54 -2.57
C ASN A 131 11.68 -26.55 -3.22
N LYS A 132 12.80 -27.08 -3.76
CA LYS A 132 13.83 -26.29 -4.44
C LYS A 132 13.29 -25.45 -5.60
N LYS A 133 12.43 -26.04 -6.45
CA LYS A 133 11.89 -25.34 -7.61
C LYS A 133 11.06 -24.12 -7.19
N ILE A 134 10.25 -24.26 -6.15
CA ILE A 134 9.43 -23.15 -5.63
C ILE A 134 10.31 -22.03 -5.06
N ARG A 135 11.44 -22.36 -4.42
CA ARG A 135 12.41 -21.35 -3.99
C ARG A 135 13.03 -20.60 -5.18
N GLU A 136 13.37 -21.32 -6.25
CA GLU A 136 13.90 -20.72 -7.48
C GLU A 136 12.86 -19.78 -8.11
N ASP A 137 11.59 -20.22 -8.24
CA ASP A 137 10.49 -19.38 -8.72
C ASP A 137 10.29 -18.13 -7.82
N ALA A 138 10.45 -18.27 -6.49
CA ALA A 138 10.34 -17.15 -5.55
C ALA A 138 11.48 -16.14 -5.71
N ILE A 139 12.70 -16.62 -5.94
CA ILE A 139 13.86 -15.77 -6.21
C ILE A 139 13.69 -15.03 -7.53
N GLU A 140 13.18 -15.70 -8.57
CA GLU A 140 12.86 -15.07 -9.85
C GLU A 140 11.81 -13.96 -9.69
N THR A 141 10.76 -14.22 -8.91
CA THR A 141 9.74 -13.20 -8.59
C THR A 141 10.37 -11.99 -7.88
N LEU A 142 11.26 -12.21 -6.91
CA LEU A 142 11.96 -11.13 -6.18
C LEU A 142 12.90 -10.29 -7.06
N TYR A 143 13.47 -10.85 -8.13
CA TYR A 143 14.31 -10.09 -9.05
C TYR A 143 13.51 -9.25 -10.05
N ASN A 144 12.25 -9.63 -10.29
CA ASN A 144 11.36 -8.98 -11.26
C ASN A 144 10.38 -7.98 -10.60
N ALA A 145 10.32 -7.94 -9.27
CA ALA A 145 9.53 -6.98 -8.49
C ALA A 145 10.32 -5.70 -8.19
#